data_AF-A0A1L8CNL8-F1
#
_entry.id   AF-A0A1L8CNL8-F1
#
_cell.length_a   1.000
_cell.length_b   1.000
_cell.length_c   1.000
_cell.angle_alpha   90.00
_cell.angle_beta   90.00
_cell.angle_gamma   90.00
#
_symmetry.space_group_name_H-M   'P 1'
#
loop_
_entity.id
_entity.type
_entity.pdbx_description
1 polymer ?
#
loop_
_entity_poly.entity_id
_entity_poly.type
_entity_poly.pdbx_seq_one_letter_code
_entity_poly.pdbx_strand_id
1 'polypeptide(L)'
;MKQLFRITILASVFLVSPLWAAGGLSVDAKFDLTGDGIIDASDWGRLTEDAKKTYAYESVQALGEDPYAILEEKLNRGDRYLQGLRAVYE
;
A
#
# COMPACT_ATOMS: atom_id res chain seq x y z
N MET A 1 8.50 60.87 -20.02
CA MET A 1 7.48 59.81 -20.17
C MET A 1 7.90 58.62 -19.33
N LYS A 2 7.21 58.32 -18.23
CA LYS A 2 7.55 57.19 -17.33
C LYS A 2 6.60 56.03 -17.65
N GLN A 3 7.09 55.02 -18.36
CA GLN A 3 6.34 53.80 -18.70
C GLN A 3 6.37 52.85 -17.48
N LEU A 4 5.21 52.63 -16.88
CA LEU A 4 5.02 51.69 -15.77
C LEU A 4 4.88 50.27 -16.33
N PHE A 5 5.91 49.44 -16.15
CA PHE A 5 5.83 48.01 -16.42
C PHE A 5 4.95 47.34 -15.35
N ARG A 6 3.75 46.90 -15.74
CA ARG A 6 2.89 46.04 -14.93
C ARG A 6 3.28 44.59 -15.21
N ILE A 7 3.98 43.96 -14.28
CA ILE A 7 4.27 42.51 -14.33
C ILE A 7 3.06 41.81 -13.70
N THR A 8 2.23 41.20 -14.54
CA THR A 8 1.14 40.33 -14.08
C THR A 8 1.73 38.95 -13.81
N ILE A 9 1.92 38.61 -12.54
CA ILE A 9 2.31 37.26 -12.11
C ILE A 9 1.06 36.37 -12.18
N LEU A 10 1.01 35.51 -13.20
CA LEU A 10 -0.01 34.46 -13.31
C LEU A 10 0.39 33.33 -12.35
N ALA A 11 -0.20 33.31 -11.16
CA ALA A 11 -0.01 32.22 -10.20
C ALA A 11 -0.75 30.97 -10.70
N SER A 12 -0.01 30.04 -11.30
CA SER A 12 -0.51 28.70 -11.62
C SER A 12 -0.69 27.93 -10.30
N VAL A 13 -1.92 27.85 -9.81
CA VAL A 13 -2.28 26.96 -8.71
C VAL A 13 -2.14 25.53 -9.20
N PHE A 14 -1.07 24.85 -8.79
CA PHE A 14 -0.97 23.40 -8.90
C PHE A 14 -2.06 22.79 -8.03
N LEU A 15 -3.17 22.40 -8.66
CA LEU A 15 -4.15 21.50 -8.08
C LEU A 15 -3.49 20.13 -7.93
N VAL A 16 -2.78 19.93 -6.81
CA VAL A 16 -2.34 18.60 -6.40
C VAL A 16 -3.59 17.86 -5.96
N SER A 17 -4.15 17.05 -6.86
CA SER A 17 -5.19 16.09 -6.50
C SER A 17 -4.58 15.08 -5.52
N PRO A 18 -5.17 14.85 -4.34
CA PRO A 18 -4.74 13.74 -3.51
C PRO A 18 -5.16 12.45 -4.21
N LEU A 19 -4.20 11.76 -4.83
CA LEU A 19 -4.38 10.43 -5.36
C LEU A 19 -4.54 9.50 -4.14
N TRP A 20 -5.77 9.32 -3.68
CA TRP A 20 -6.07 8.35 -2.64
C TRP A 20 -5.95 6.94 -3.24
N ALA A 21 -4.74 6.41 -3.23
CA ALA A 21 -4.49 4.96 -3.27
C ALA A 21 -4.99 4.36 -1.93
N ALA A 22 -6.31 4.41 -1.71
CA ALA A 22 -6.91 4.27 -0.38
C ALA A 22 -6.91 2.83 0.16
N GLY A 23 -6.63 1.82 -0.66
CA GLY A 23 -6.61 0.42 -0.24
C GLY A 23 -5.31 0.04 0.47
N GLY A 24 -4.21 -0.06 -0.30
CA GLY A 24 -2.95 -0.66 0.16
C GLY A 24 -2.19 0.12 1.23
N LEU A 25 -2.14 1.46 1.13
CA LEU A 25 -1.36 2.29 2.06
C LEU A 25 -1.86 2.20 3.52
N SER A 26 -3.13 1.86 3.73
CA SER A 26 -3.68 1.70 5.09
C SER A 26 -3.31 0.38 5.76
N VAL A 27 -3.09 -0.68 4.96
CA VAL A 27 -2.73 -1.99 5.48
C VAL A 27 -1.25 -1.96 5.85
N ASP A 28 -0.38 -1.55 4.92
CA ASP A 28 1.07 -1.52 5.15
C ASP A 28 1.43 -0.73 6.42
N ALA A 29 0.79 0.41 6.68
CA ALA A 29 1.04 1.23 7.88
C ALA A 29 0.81 0.51 9.22
N LYS A 30 -0.03 -0.54 9.26
CA LYS A 30 -0.25 -1.34 10.48
C LYS A 30 0.86 -2.35 10.73
N PHE A 31 1.54 -2.78 9.66
CA PHE A 31 2.52 -3.86 9.69
C PHE A 31 3.96 -3.36 9.47
N ASP A 32 4.15 -2.11 9.07
CA ASP A 32 5.42 -1.39 9.03
C ASP A 32 5.97 -1.21 10.46
N LEU A 33 6.95 -2.04 10.81
CA LEU A 33 7.64 -2.07 12.10
C LEU A 33 8.95 -1.28 12.09
N THR A 34 9.36 -0.75 10.94
CA THR A 34 10.56 0.09 10.78
C THR A 34 10.22 1.57 10.68
N GLY A 35 8.98 1.90 10.30
CA GLY A 35 8.44 3.24 10.17
C GLY A 35 8.87 3.94 8.86
N ASP A 36 9.24 3.19 7.83
CA ASP A 36 9.67 3.74 6.54
C ASP A 36 8.51 3.88 5.52
N GLY A 37 7.31 3.45 5.90
CA GLY A 37 6.08 3.58 5.13
C GLY A 37 5.80 2.43 4.17
N ILE A 38 6.59 1.36 4.19
CA ILE A 38 6.37 0.15 3.38
C ILE A 38 6.50 -1.12 4.24
N ILE A 39 6.07 -2.25 3.70
CA ILE A 39 6.46 -3.57 4.22
C ILE A 39 7.64 -4.05 3.39
N ASP A 40 8.81 -4.18 4.03
CA ASP A 40 10.00 -4.75 3.42
C ASP A 40 10.46 -6.05 4.13
N ALA A 41 11.63 -6.57 3.73
CA ALA A 41 12.19 -7.79 4.32
C ALA A 41 12.55 -7.65 5.81
N SER A 42 12.94 -6.45 6.26
CA SER A 42 13.23 -6.17 7.66
C SER A 42 11.95 -6.19 8.50
N ASP A 43 10.86 -5.62 8.00
CA ASP A 43 9.54 -5.74 8.65
C ASP A 43 9.06 -7.19 8.66
N TRP A 44 9.13 -7.86 7.51
CA TRP A 44 8.72 -9.25 7.37
C TRP A 44 9.39 -10.18 8.39
N GLY A 45 10.70 -10.01 8.60
CA GLY A 45 11.47 -10.79 9.57
C GLY A 45 11.09 -10.52 11.04
N ARG A 46 10.39 -9.42 11.32
CA ARG A 46 9.91 -9.05 12.66
C ARG A 46 8.46 -9.46 12.92
N LEU A 47 7.69 -9.78 11.87
CA LEU A 47 6.31 -10.23 12.00
C LEU A 47 6.23 -11.67 12.54
N THR A 48 5.25 -11.93 13.42
CA THR A 48 4.86 -13.29 13.78
C THR A 48 4.15 -13.97 12.61
N GLU A 49 4.07 -15.30 12.61
CA GLU A 49 3.34 -16.04 11.56
C GLU A 49 1.86 -15.65 11.48
N ASP A 50 1.21 -15.39 12.61
CA ASP A 50 -0.17 -14.90 12.65
C ASP A 50 -0.29 -13.48 12.06
N ALA A 51 0.70 -12.61 12.31
CA ALA A 51 0.73 -11.27 11.73
C ALA A 51 0.98 -11.31 10.22
N LYS A 52 1.87 -12.18 9.74
CA LYS A 52 2.07 -12.42 8.30
C LYS A 52 0.78 -12.89 7.62
N LYS A 53 0.05 -13.83 8.26
CA LYS A 53 -1.25 -14.29 7.76
C LYS A 53 -2.27 -13.15 7.74
N THR A 54 -2.36 -12.37 8.82
CA THR A 54 -3.30 -11.24 8.90
C THR A 54 -2.99 -10.20 7.83
N TYR A 55 -1.72 -9.83 7.66
CA TYR A 55 -1.27 -8.91 6.61
C TYR A 55 -1.70 -9.38 5.22
N ALA A 56 -1.51 -10.67 4.90
CA ALA A 56 -1.92 -11.23 3.62
C ALA A 56 -3.44 -11.12 3.38
N TYR A 57 -4.24 -11.44 4.39
CA TYR A 57 -5.71 -11.39 4.27
C TYR A 57 -6.23 -9.96 4.19
N GLU A 58 -5.71 -9.04 5.00
CA GLU A 58 -6.07 -7.63 4.94
C GLU A 58 -5.63 -6.99 3.62
N SER A 59 -4.47 -7.37 3.07
CA SER A 59 -4.00 -6.91 1.76
C SER A 59 -4.96 -7.32 0.64
N VAL A 60 -5.36 -8.60 0.61
CA VAL A 60 -6.33 -9.09 -0.38
C VAL A 60 -7.68 -8.36 -0.24
N GLN A 61 -8.15 -8.15 1.00
CA GLN A 61 -9.38 -7.41 1.25
C GLN A 61 -9.29 -5.95 0.79
N ALA A 62 -8.16 -5.28 1.03
CA ALA A 62 -7.92 -3.90 0.62
C ALA A 62 -7.84 -3.73 -0.91
N LEU A 63 -7.51 -4.80 -1.64
CA LEU A 63 -7.60 -4.86 -3.11
C LEU A 63 -9.04 -5.06 -3.62
N GLY A 64 -10.03 -5.19 -2.73
CA GLY A 64 -11.44 -5.40 -3.08
C GLY A 64 -11.80 -6.86 -3.37
N GLU A 65 -10.93 -7.79 -3.00
CA GLU A 65 -11.10 -9.23 -3.23
C GLU A 65 -11.49 -9.95 -1.93
N ASP A 66 -12.17 -11.09 -2.04
CA ASP A 66 -12.46 -11.94 -0.88
C ASP A 66 -11.26 -12.83 -0.55
N PRO A 67 -10.58 -12.66 0.61
CA PRO A 67 -9.45 -13.51 0.98
C PRO A 67 -9.86 -14.95 1.28
N TYR A 68 -11.13 -15.23 1.55
CA TYR A 68 -11.64 -16.57 1.84
C TYR A 68 -12.12 -17.31 0.58
N ALA A 69 -12.15 -16.65 -0.57
CA ALA A 69 -12.54 -17.29 -1.83
C ALA A 69 -11.61 -18.47 -2.16
N ILE A 70 -12.20 -19.65 -2.39
CA ILE A 70 -11.46 -20.86 -2.73
C ILE A 70 -11.03 -20.82 -4.20
N LEU A 71 -9.74 -21.06 -4.45
CA LEU A 71 -9.13 -21.13 -5.77
C LEU A 71 -9.01 -22.60 -6.24
N GLU A 72 -8.61 -22.80 -7.50
CA GLU A 72 -8.50 -24.12 -8.15
C GLU A 72 -7.63 -25.12 -7.36
N GLU A 73 -6.63 -24.64 -6.62
CA GLU A 73 -5.74 -25.43 -5.78
C GLU A 73 -6.31 -25.77 -4.39
N LYS A 74 -7.60 -25.49 -4.14
CA LYS A 74 -8.28 -25.64 -2.83
C LYS A 74 -7.70 -24.77 -1.71
N LEU A 75 -6.82 -23.85 -2.03
CA LEU A 75 -6.37 -22.79 -1.14
C LEU A 75 -7.34 -21.62 -1.24
N ASN A 76 -7.53 -20.90 -0.13
CA ASN A 76 -8.18 -19.61 -0.23
C ASN A 76 -7.21 -18.56 -0.79
N ARG A 77 -7.76 -17.46 -1.32
CA ARG A 77 -7.00 -16.39 -1.96
C ARG A 77 -5.98 -15.74 -1.00
N GLY A 78 -6.33 -15.56 0.27
CA GLY A 78 -5.42 -15.02 1.30
C GLY A 78 -4.21 -15.93 1.53
N ASP A 79 -4.40 -17.24 1.63
CA ASP A 79 -3.34 -18.23 1.78
C ASP A 79 -2.46 -18.28 0.52
N ARG A 80 -3.04 -18.17 -0.67
CA ARG A 80 -2.27 -18.10 -1.93
C ARG A 80 -1.41 -16.84 -2.01
N TYR A 81 -1.93 -15.71 -1.53
CA TYR A 81 -1.19 -14.45 -1.42
C TYR A 81 -0.06 -14.56 -0.39
N LEU A 82 -0.32 -15.15 0.78
CA LEU A 82 0.70 -15.42 1.81
C LEU A 82 1.85 -16.27 1.26
N GLN A 83 1.55 -17.29 0.44
CA GLN A 83 2.60 -18.07 -0.23
C GLN A 83 3.45 -17.22 -1.18
N GLY A 84 2.83 -16.28 -1.89
CA GLY A 84 3.55 -15.33 -2.75
C GLY A 84 4.49 -14.43 -1.94
N LEU A 85 4.01 -13.88 -0.81
CA LEU A 85 4.84 -13.06 0.07
C LEU A 85 6.03 -13.84 0.64
N ARG A 86 5.81 -15.08 1.09
CA ARG A 86 6.89 -15.96 1.55
C ARG A 86 7.93 -16.20 0.47
N ALA A 87 7.51 -16.47 -0.77
CA ALA A 87 8.44 -16.67 -1.87
C ALA A 87 9.28 -15.43 -2.24
N VAL A 88 8.89 -14.24 -1.78
CA VAL A 88 9.63 -12.99 -2.01
C VAL A 88 10.56 -12.66 -0.84
N TYR A 89 10.14 -12.95 0.39
CA TYR A 89 10.85 -12.52 1.61
C TYR A 89 11.59 -13.64 2.35
N GLU A 90 11.42 -14.91 1.96
CA GLU A 90 12.06 -16.11 2.53
C GLU A 90 12.83 -16.89 1.46
#